data_AF-A0A959ZIJ2-F1
#
_entry.id   AF-A0A959ZIJ2-F1
#
_cell.length_a   1.000
_cell.length_b   1.000
_cell.length_c   1.000
_cell.angle_alpha   90.00
_cell.angle_beta   90.00
_cell.angle_gamma   90.00
#
_symmetry.space_group_name_H-M   'P 1'
#
loop_
_entity.id
_entity.type
_entity.pdbx_description
1 polymer ?
#
loop_
_entity_poly.entity_id
_entity_poly.type
_entity_poly.pdbx_seq_one_letter_code
_entity_poly.pdbx_strand_id
1 'polypeptide(L)'
;MPVNLPHVPLEAGAGPENPPCPACGEPLFPWVGMPVASGIAHRCEACGLGVLSHGEKFSFPGPVGSAPSESPDLDGPAFDPGSPEDAIRELELDREESGSYLFDNRASLACWVTGGAWVGLGTDRRFRFTPQAITDLIAGRDQVVTKVRWRPLRGIAITWQSGLNMFTFGQNVVLGSLGKAFQVPADRSWKRGLDWFISVAVAIPAIVVALPMELIGILFRRGASARAEVQVL
;
A
#
# COMPACT_ATOMS: atom_id res chain seq x y z
N MET A 1 16.60 -9.17 -28.44
CA MET A 1 16.68 -7.71 -28.46
C MET A 1 15.42 -7.18 -27.78
N PRO A 2 15.51 -6.49 -26.63
CA PRO A 2 14.33 -5.87 -26.04
C PRO A 2 13.81 -4.79 -26.99
N VAL A 3 12.54 -4.88 -27.36
CA VAL A 3 11.86 -3.83 -28.13
C VAL A 3 11.77 -2.62 -27.22
N ASN A 4 12.56 -1.59 -27.51
CA ASN A 4 12.45 -0.29 -26.85
C ASN A 4 11.23 0.41 -27.45
N LEU A 5 10.05 0.08 -26.93
CA LEU A 5 8.82 0.78 -27.29
C LEU A 5 8.97 2.24 -26.84
N PRO A 6 8.59 3.22 -27.69
CA PRO A 6 8.58 4.62 -27.27
C PRO A 6 7.70 4.74 -26.03
N HIS A 7 8.27 5.27 -24.95
CA HIS A 7 7.55 5.63 -23.74
C HIS A 7 6.54 6.70 -24.14
N VAL A 8 5.27 6.32 -24.35
CA VAL A 8 4.20 7.30 -24.53
C VAL A 8 3.99 7.93 -23.15
N PRO A 9 4.27 9.22 -22.96
CA PRO A 9 3.97 9.89 -21.69
C PRO A 9 2.48 9.72 -21.42
N LEU A 10 2.11 9.18 -20.26
CA LEU A 10 0.70 8.98 -19.90
C LEU A 10 0.02 10.32 -19.58
N GLU A 11 0.69 11.45 -19.77
CA GLU A 11 0.12 12.81 -19.71
C GLU A 11 -1.18 12.95 -20.52
N ALA A 12 -1.35 12.19 -21.61
CA ALA A 12 -2.59 12.16 -22.40
C ALA A 12 -3.80 11.53 -21.65
N GLY A 13 -3.57 10.84 -20.54
CA GLY A 13 -4.60 10.26 -19.67
C GLY A 13 -4.84 11.04 -18.38
N ALA A 14 -4.05 12.09 -18.11
CA ALA A 14 -4.24 12.95 -16.94
C ALA A 14 -5.48 13.83 -17.15
N GLY A 15 -6.42 13.76 -16.20
CA GLY A 15 -7.66 14.52 -16.25
C GLY A 15 -8.34 14.54 -14.88
N PRO A 16 -9.47 15.24 -14.72
CA PRO A 16 -10.19 15.27 -13.44
C PRO A 16 -10.56 13.88 -12.92
N GLU A 17 -10.74 12.91 -13.82
CA GLU A 17 -11.04 11.50 -13.49
C GLU A 17 -9.80 10.68 -13.07
N ASN A 18 -8.60 11.08 -13.53
CA ASN A 18 -7.32 10.40 -13.25
C ASN A 18 -6.29 11.45 -12.83
N PRO A 19 -6.31 11.88 -11.56
CA PRO A 19 -5.45 12.96 -11.10
C PRO A 19 -3.98 12.51 -11.05
N PRO A 20 -3.02 13.46 -11.04
CA PRO A 20 -1.60 13.15 -11.10
C PRO A 20 -1.11 12.44 -9.84
N CYS A 21 -0.19 11.50 -10.01
CA CYS A 21 0.47 10.79 -8.92
C CYS A 21 1.40 11.72 -8.14
N PRO A 22 1.31 11.80 -6.80
CA PRO A 22 2.16 12.67 -6.00
C PRO A 22 3.64 12.26 -6.01
N ALA A 23 3.98 11.07 -6.50
CA ALA A 23 5.36 10.60 -6.61
C ALA A 23 6.04 10.97 -7.93
N CYS A 24 5.35 10.86 -9.06
CA CYS A 24 5.97 10.97 -10.39
C CYS A 24 5.17 11.82 -11.38
N GLY A 25 4.03 12.39 -10.98
CA GLY A 25 3.15 13.20 -11.83
C GLY A 25 2.24 12.42 -12.77
N GLU A 26 2.54 11.15 -13.07
CA GLU A 26 1.75 10.33 -14.00
C GLU A 26 0.34 9.99 -13.46
N PRO A 27 -0.66 9.71 -14.30
CA PRO A 27 -2.05 9.52 -13.85
C PRO A 27 -2.24 8.35 -12.88
N LEU A 28 -3.17 8.54 -11.93
CA LEU A 28 -3.66 7.50 -11.03
C LEU A 28 -4.95 6.88 -11.55
N PHE A 29 -5.00 5.54 -11.56
CA PHE A 29 -6.18 4.79 -12.01
C PHE A 29 -6.79 3.99 -10.85
N PRO A 30 -8.13 3.87 -10.78
CA PRO A 30 -8.77 2.94 -9.85
C PRO A 30 -8.24 1.51 -10.05
N TRP A 31 -7.84 0.84 -8.97
CA TRP A 31 -7.24 -0.48 -9.03
C TRP A 31 -8.09 -1.55 -8.36
N VAL A 32 -8.43 -1.37 -7.08
CA VAL A 32 -9.18 -2.38 -6.32
C VAL A 32 -10.03 -1.73 -5.23
N GLY A 33 -11.22 -2.28 -4.98
CA GLY A 33 -12.02 -1.91 -3.82
C GLY A 33 -11.32 -2.32 -2.53
N MET A 34 -11.30 -1.43 -1.55
CA MET A 34 -10.69 -1.73 -0.26
C MET A 34 -11.59 -2.64 0.59
N PRO A 35 -11.01 -3.41 1.53
CA PRO A 35 -11.76 -4.32 2.37
C PRO A 35 -12.90 -3.67 3.14
N VAL A 36 -13.97 -4.41 3.40
CA VAL A 36 -15.09 -3.95 4.25
C VAL A 36 -15.76 -2.68 3.71
N ALA A 37 -15.65 -2.45 2.40
CA ALA A 37 -16.13 -1.26 1.70
C ALA A 37 -15.56 0.04 2.29
N SER A 38 -14.29 0.02 2.72
CA SER A 38 -13.63 1.18 3.31
C SER A 38 -13.23 2.26 2.31
N GLY A 39 -13.38 2.01 1.00
CA GLY A 39 -13.06 2.96 -0.08
C GLY A 39 -12.47 2.25 -1.30
N ILE A 40 -11.72 2.99 -2.13
CA ILE A 40 -11.08 2.48 -3.35
C ILE A 40 -9.56 2.74 -3.28
N ALA A 41 -8.76 1.77 -3.69
CA ALA A 41 -7.33 1.99 -3.90
C ALA A 41 -7.09 2.38 -5.36
N HIS A 42 -6.41 3.50 -5.57
CA HIS A 42 -5.92 3.96 -6.86
C HIS A 42 -4.43 3.61 -7.00
N ARG A 43 -3.96 3.46 -8.24
CA ARG A 43 -2.60 3.04 -8.57
C ARG A 43 -2.03 3.88 -9.70
N CYS A 44 -0.77 4.29 -9.54
CA CYS A 44 0.03 4.82 -10.64
C CYS A 44 0.62 3.66 -11.46
N GLU A 45 0.41 3.61 -12.77
CA GLU A 45 1.01 2.57 -13.62
C GLU A 45 2.52 2.77 -13.85
N ALA A 46 3.04 3.99 -13.69
CA ALA A 46 4.44 4.30 -13.89
C ALA A 46 5.30 3.90 -12.69
N CYS A 47 5.10 4.52 -11.53
CA CYS A 47 5.91 4.24 -10.33
C CYS A 47 5.28 3.17 -9.41
N GLY A 48 4.01 2.80 -9.63
CA GLY A 48 3.33 1.78 -8.84
C GLY A 48 2.80 2.22 -7.48
N LEU A 49 2.92 3.51 -7.12
CA LEU A 49 2.36 4.08 -5.88
C LEU A 49 0.87 3.77 -5.79
N GLY A 50 0.43 3.27 -4.64
CA GLY A 50 -0.98 3.18 -4.30
C GLY A 50 -1.43 4.39 -3.49
N VAL A 51 -2.59 4.95 -3.83
CA VAL A 51 -3.24 6.03 -3.07
C VAL A 51 -4.63 5.55 -2.68
N LEU A 52 -4.92 5.56 -1.38
CA LEU A 52 -6.20 5.09 -0.85
C LEU A 52 -7.17 6.27 -0.79
N SER A 53 -8.36 6.10 -1.38
CA SER A 53 -9.46 7.06 -1.31
C SER A 53 -10.46 6.65 -0.24
N HIS A 54 -11.08 7.64 0.39
CA HIS A 54 -12.02 7.45 1.48
C HIS A 54 -13.26 6.66 1.05
N GLY A 55 -13.82 5.92 2.00
CA GLY A 55 -15.18 5.38 1.97
C GLY A 55 -15.90 5.74 3.26
N GLU A 56 -17.17 5.36 3.41
CA GLU A 56 -18.04 5.77 4.52
C GLU A 56 -17.49 5.48 5.94
N LYS A 57 -16.49 4.59 6.07
CA LYS A 57 -15.98 4.09 7.35
C LYS A 57 -14.58 4.56 7.72
N PHE A 58 -13.87 5.23 6.82
CA PHE A 58 -12.47 5.62 7.04
C PHE A 58 -12.21 7.04 6.57
N SER A 59 -11.66 7.85 7.49
CA SER A 59 -11.22 9.23 7.27
C SER A 59 -9.69 9.30 7.38
N PHE A 60 -8.98 9.46 6.27
CA PHE A 60 -7.57 9.88 6.27
C PHE A 60 -7.46 11.39 6.55
N PRO A 61 -6.37 11.86 7.18
CA PRO A 61 -6.11 13.29 7.36
C PRO A 61 -6.14 14.04 6.03
N GLY A 62 -6.68 15.27 6.04
CA GLY A 62 -6.68 16.14 4.86
C GLY A 62 -5.28 16.55 4.42
N PRO A 63 -5.12 17.01 3.17
CA PRO A 63 -3.87 17.58 2.65
C PRO A 63 -3.28 18.65 3.59
N VAL A 64 -1.95 18.79 3.60
CA VAL A 64 -1.30 19.94 4.25
C VAL A 64 -1.90 21.25 3.72
N GLY A 65 -2.47 22.06 4.63
CA GLY A 65 -3.04 23.38 4.29
C GLY A 65 -4.54 23.39 3.99
N SER A 66 -5.22 22.24 4.00
CA SER A 66 -6.68 22.18 3.91
C SER A 66 -7.34 22.48 5.25
N ALA A 67 -8.35 23.36 5.27
CA ALA A 67 -9.19 23.57 6.44
C ALA A 67 -10.02 22.30 6.72
N PRO A 68 -10.34 21.97 7.98
CA PRO A 68 -11.25 20.87 8.28
C PRO A 68 -12.61 21.15 7.61
N SER A 69 -13.01 20.31 6.65
CA SER A 69 -14.27 20.47 5.93
C SER A 69 -15.46 20.15 6.85
N GLU A 70 -16.34 21.13 7.07
CA GLU A 70 -17.50 21.05 7.97
C GLU A 70 -18.78 20.48 7.31
N SER A 71 -18.75 19.99 6.07
CA SER A 71 -19.95 19.46 5.39
C SER A 71 -19.67 18.23 4.52
N PRO A 72 -20.55 17.21 4.54
CA PRO A 72 -20.59 16.17 3.53
C PRO A 72 -21.40 16.70 2.33
N ASP A 73 -20.72 17.29 1.35
CA ASP A 73 -21.35 17.68 0.09
C ASP A 73 -21.79 16.43 -0.68
N LEU A 74 -23.02 16.48 -1.21
CA LEU A 74 -23.73 15.38 -1.90
C LEU A 74 -23.33 15.19 -3.37
N ASP A 75 -22.36 15.97 -3.86
CA ASP A 75 -21.61 15.65 -5.08
C ASP A 75 -20.35 14.91 -4.62
N GLY A 76 -20.31 13.59 -4.82
CA GLY A 76 -19.30 12.71 -4.21
C GLY A 76 -17.89 13.28 -4.34
N PRO A 77 -17.05 13.23 -3.28
CA PRO A 77 -15.78 13.93 -3.28
C PRO A 77 -14.95 13.48 -4.47
N ALA A 78 -14.62 14.42 -5.36
CA ALA A 78 -13.63 14.20 -6.39
C ALA A 78 -12.41 13.57 -5.72
N PHE A 79 -11.93 12.45 -6.27
CA PHE A 79 -10.80 11.74 -5.70
C PHE A 79 -9.60 12.69 -5.60
N ASP A 80 -9.26 13.08 -4.37
CA ASP A 80 -8.04 13.81 -4.10
C ASP A 80 -6.88 12.81 -4.04
N PRO A 81 -5.80 12.98 -4.82
CA PRO A 81 -4.61 12.14 -4.71
C PRO A 81 -3.65 12.56 -3.58
N GLY A 82 -3.84 13.75 -3.00
CA GLY A 82 -2.87 14.40 -2.11
C GLY A 82 -1.67 15.00 -2.86
N SER A 83 -0.77 15.65 -2.12
CA SER A 83 0.43 16.28 -2.68
C SER A 83 1.71 15.43 -2.51
N PRO A 84 2.80 15.75 -3.22
CA PRO A 84 4.12 15.16 -2.95
C PRO A 84 4.54 15.33 -1.48
N GLU A 85 4.25 16.47 -0.87
CA GLU A 85 4.55 16.75 0.53
C GLU A 85 3.75 15.85 1.47
N ASP A 86 2.49 15.54 1.15
CA ASP A 86 1.68 14.59 1.91
C ASP A 86 2.31 13.19 1.86
N ALA A 87 2.69 12.73 0.67
CA ALA A 87 3.31 11.43 0.47
C ALA A 87 4.65 11.32 1.21
N ILE A 88 5.48 12.37 1.15
CA ILE A 88 6.75 12.37 1.88
C ILE A 88 6.54 12.43 3.39
N ARG A 89 5.59 13.24 3.87
CA ARG A 89 5.26 13.31 5.30
C ARG A 89 4.87 11.93 5.84
N GLU A 90 4.10 11.15 5.09
CA GLU A 90 3.73 9.79 5.48
C GLU A 90 4.90 8.82 5.38
N LEU A 91 5.77 8.97 4.38
CA LEU A 91 7.00 8.18 4.24
C LEU A 91 7.98 8.43 5.40
N GLU A 92 8.08 9.67 5.90
CA GLU A 92 8.93 10.02 7.05
C GLU A 92 8.49 9.31 8.35
N LEU A 93 7.23 8.87 8.46
CA LEU A 93 6.78 8.05 9.59
C LEU A 93 7.42 6.66 9.61
N ASP A 94 7.95 6.21 8.47
CA ASP A 94 8.64 4.92 8.30
C ASP A 94 10.17 5.05 8.33
N ARG A 95 10.67 6.24 8.64
CA ARG A 95 12.10 6.51 8.74
C ARG A 95 12.66 5.87 10.01
N GLU A 96 13.62 4.97 9.84
CA GLU A 96 14.38 4.40 10.94
C GLU A 96 15.47 5.39 11.42
N GLU A 97 16.02 5.16 12.62
CA GLU A 97 17.15 5.94 13.19
C GLU A 97 18.36 5.99 12.25
N SER A 98 18.54 4.95 11.42
CA SER A 98 19.60 4.86 10.41
C SER A 98 19.40 5.82 9.21
N GLY A 99 18.26 6.49 9.12
CA GLY A 99 17.86 7.31 7.97
C GLY A 99 17.28 6.51 6.80
N SER A 100 17.19 5.19 6.90
CA SER A 100 16.54 4.34 5.90
C SER A 100 15.02 4.29 6.09
N TYR A 101 14.27 4.04 5.02
CA TYR A 101 12.82 3.89 5.06
C TYR A 101 12.42 2.42 5.06
N LEU A 102 11.62 1.98 6.04
CA LEU A 102 11.07 0.64 6.10
C LEU A 102 9.61 0.63 5.63
N PHE A 103 9.31 -0.07 4.55
CA PHE A 103 7.97 -0.06 3.97
C PHE A 103 7.50 -1.45 3.56
N ASP A 104 6.17 -1.57 3.46
CA ASP A 104 5.50 -2.74 2.91
C ASP A 104 5.29 -2.52 1.41
N ASN A 105 5.93 -3.35 0.59
CA ASN A 105 6.04 -3.11 -0.85
C ASN A 105 4.73 -3.45 -1.56
N ARG A 106 4.06 -2.42 -2.07
CA ARG A 106 2.81 -2.57 -2.83
C ARG A 106 3.00 -3.27 -4.18
N ALA A 107 4.20 -3.24 -4.76
CA ALA A 107 4.52 -3.96 -6.00
C ALA A 107 4.86 -5.45 -5.77
N SER A 108 4.72 -5.94 -4.53
CA SER A 108 5.09 -7.30 -4.14
C SER A 108 4.25 -8.37 -4.83
N LEU A 109 4.81 -9.58 -4.89
CA LEU A 109 4.10 -10.76 -5.38
C LEU A 109 2.87 -11.06 -4.51
N ALA A 110 2.99 -10.92 -3.19
CA ALA A 110 1.88 -11.09 -2.27
C ALA A 110 0.71 -10.16 -2.63
N CYS A 111 0.97 -8.86 -2.79
CA CYS A 111 -0.03 -7.88 -3.20
C CYS A 111 -0.68 -8.22 -4.55
N TRP A 112 0.11 -8.67 -5.52
CA TRP A 112 -0.39 -9.07 -6.84
C TRP A 112 -1.32 -10.30 -6.76
N VAL A 113 -0.97 -11.31 -5.96
CA VAL A 113 -1.78 -12.54 -5.81
C VAL A 113 -3.03 -12.31 -4.98
N THR A 114 -2.93 -11.56 -3.88
CA THR A 114 -4.04 -11.40 -2.93
C THR A 114 -4.95 -10.21 -3.25
N GLY A 115 -4.49 -9.27 -4.07
CA GLY A 115 -5.25 -8.10 -4.51
C GLY A 115 -5.83 -7.32 -3.33
N GLY A 116 -7.17 -7.23 -3.29
CA GLY A 116 -7.93 -6.53 -2.24
C GLY A 116 -7.73 -7.08 -0.82
N ALA A 117 -7.22 -8.30 -0.67
CA ALA A 117 -6.90 -8.89 0.64
C ALA A 117 -5.46 -8.59 1.12
N TRP A 118 -4.69 -7.80 0.37
CA TRP A 118 -3.32 -7.46 0.77
C TRP A 118 -3.31 -6.69 2.10
N VAL A 119 -2.43 -7.11 3.02
CA VAL A 119 -2.26 -6.52 4.36
C VAL A 119 -2.18 -5.00 4.36
N GLY A 120 -1.45 -4.44 3.37
CA GLY A 120 -1.23 -3.01 3.28
C GLY A 120 -2.49 -2.19 3.00
N LEU A 121 -3.62 -2.79 2.60
CA LEU A 121 -4.87 -2.07 2.39
C LEU A 121 -5.68 -1.87 3.68
N GLY A 122 -5.49 -2.72 4.70
CA GLY A 122 -6.12 -2.56 6.00
C GLY A 122 -5.29 -1.63 6.89
N THR A 123 -5.46 -0.32 6.76
CA THR A 123 -4.52 0.68 7.29
C THR A 123 -5.18 2.05 7.53
N ASP A 124 -4.54 2.85 8.38
CA ASP A 124 -4.81 4.27 8.67
C ASP A 124 -4.02 5.25 7.77
N ARG A 125 -3.26 4.72 6.82
CA ARG A 125 -2.26 5.46 6.03
C ARG A 125 -2.66 5.52 4.56
N ARG A 126 -2.56 6.70 3.94
CA ARG A 126 -3.11 6.98 2.61
C ARG A 126 -2.24 6.41 1.49
N PHE A 127 -0.93 6.32 1.69
CA PHE A 127 0.01 5.99 0.63
C PHE A 127 0.59 4.58 0.79
N ARG A 128 0.69 3.87 -0.34
CA ARG A 128 1.27 2.52 -0.42
C ARG A 128 2.47 2.54 -1.36
N PHE A 129 3.65 2.54 -0.75
CA PHE A 129 4.89 2.75 -1.48
C PHE A 129 5.38 1.51 -2.23
N THR A 130 6.13 1.78 -3.29
CA THR A 130 6.97 0.83 -4.01
C THR A 130 8.40 1.37 -3.97
N PRO A 131 9.42 0.54 -4.27
CA PRO A 131 10.79 1.04 -4.40
C PRO A 131 10.91 2.19 -5.41
N GLN A 132 10.20 2.10 -6.55
CA GLN A 132 10.23 3.13 -7.59
C GLN A 132 9.57 4.43 -7.12
N ALA A 133 8.39 4.34 -6.51
CA ALA A 133 7.68 5.51 -6.00
C ALA A 133 8.50 6.26 -4.94
N ILE A 134 9.23 5.55 -4.08
CA ILE A 134 10.15 6.16 -3.10
C ILE A 134 11.28 6.89 -3.82
N THR A 135 11.91 6.25 -4.81
CA THR A 135 12.98 6.88 -5.60
C THR A 135 12.49 8.18 -6.26
N ASP A 136 11.33 8.15 -6.90
CA ASP A 136 10.78 9.33 -7.59
C ASP A 136 10.41 10.44 -6.60
N LEU A 137 9.82 10.09 -5.44
CA LEU A 137 9.46 11.05 -4.39
C LEU A 137 10.68 11.75 -3.79
N ILE A 138 11.74 11.01 -3.46
CA ILE A 138 12.90 11.59 -2.78
C ILE A 138 13.87 12.27 -3.74
N ALA A 139 13.83 11.94 -5.04
CA ALA A 139 14.59 12.63 -6.06
C ALA A 139 14.27 14.14 -6.09
N GLY A 140 13.05 14.53 -5.71
CA GLY A 140 12.67 15.94 -5.55
C GLY A 140 13.28 16.67 -4.34
N ARG A 141 14.06 15.98 -3.50
CA ARG A 141 14.69 16.52 -2.27
C ARG A 141 16.22 16.40 -2.25
N ASP A 142 16.87 16.32 -3.41
CA ASP A 142 18.32 16.11 -3.53
C ASP A 142 18.80 14.85 -2.78
N GLN A 143 17.95 13.82 -2.73
CA GLN A 143 18.23 12.54 -2.10
C GLN A 143 18.15 11.42 -3.13
N VAL A 144 18.94 10.37 -2.94
CA VAL A 144 18.95 9.20 -3.84
C VAL A 144 18.85 7.92 -3.03
N VAL A 145 18.01 6.99 -3.49
CA VAL A 145 17.98 5.61 -2.97
C VAL A 145 19.23 4.90 -3.46
N THR A 146 20.16 4.62 -2.55
CA THR A 146 21.42 3.93 -2.89
C THR A 146 21.22 2.42 -2.95
N LYS A 147 20.32 1.89 -2.11
CA LYS A 147 20.11 0.45 -2.00
C LYS A 147 18.73 0.09 -1.46
N VAL A 148 18.18 -1.01 -1.97
CA VAL A 148 16.96 -1.63 -1.43
C VAL A 148 17.30 -3.02 -0.91
N ARG A 149 16.98 -3.29 0.36
CA ARG A 149 17.19 -4.60 1.01
C ARG A 149 15.87 -5.22 1.42
N TRP A 150 15.61 -6.45 0.98
CA TRP A 150 14.41 -7.20 1.36
C TRP A 150 14.48 -7.68 2.81
N ARG A 151 13.32 -7.74 3.46
CA ARG A 151 13.17 -8.14 4.87
C ARG A 151 12.36 -9.45 4.93
N PRO A 152 12.98 -10.62 4.71
CA PRO A 152 12.27 -11.87 4.46
C PRO A 152 11.34 -12.27 5.60
N LEU A 153 11.75 -12.13 6.87
CA LEU A 153 10.89 -12.50 7.99
C LEU A 153 9.62 -11.64 8.07
N ARG A 154 9.74 -10.32 7.87
CA ARG A 154 8.58 -9.42 7.81
C ARG A 154 7.76 -9.69 6.55
N GLY A 155 8.42 -9.91 5.41
CA GLY A 155 7.78 -10.23 4.14
C GLY A 155 6.95 -11.51 4.19
N ILE A 156 7.45 -12.56 4.86
CA ILE A 156 6.71 -13.80 5.11
C ILE A 156 5.47 -13.50 5.97
N ALA A 157 5.61 -12.71 7.04
CA ALA A 157 4.47 -12.36 7.90
C ALA A 157 3.38 -11.58 7.14
N ILE A 158 3.76 -10.61 6.30
CA ILE A 158 2.84 -9.85 5.43
C ILE A 158 2.16 -10.78 4.42
N THR A 159 2.95 -11.64 3.78
CA THR A 159 2.45 -12.59 2.79
C THR A 159 1.46 -13.57 3.41
N TRP A 160 1.80 -14.09 4.59
CA TRP A 160 0.98 -14.99 5.37
C TRP A 160 -0.35 -14.35 5.77
N GLN A 161 -0.31 -13.15 6.36
CA GLN A 161 -1.53 -12.45 6.76
C GLN A 161 -2.37 -12.03 5.54
N SER A 162 -1.75 -11.68 4.41
CA SER A 162 -2.48 -11.40 3.16
C SER A 162 -3.21 -12.64 2.66
N GLY A 163 -2.60 -13.83 2.80
CA GLY A 163 -3.25 -15.11 2.53
C GLY A 163 -4.42 -15.38 3.47
N LEU A 164 -4.28 -15.13 4.77
CA LEU A 164 -5.39 -15.26 5.73
C LEU A 164 -6.55 -14.32 5.40
N ASN A 165 -6.24 -13.07 5.03
CA ASN A 165 -7.22 -12.05 4.65
C ASN A 165 -8.09 -12.46 3.45
N MET A 166 -7.65 -13.39 2.61
CA MET A 166 -8.48 -13.92 1.51
C MET A 166 -9.64 -14.79 2.00
N PHE A 167 -9.54 -15.33 3.22
CA PHE A 167 -10.54 -16.23 3.81
C PHE A 167 -11.34 -15.59 4.95
N THR A 168 -10.91 -14.43 5.46
CA THR A 168 -11.59 -13.73 6.56
C THR A 168 -12.50 -12.60 6.05
N PHE A 169 -13.50 -12.26 6.85
CA PHE A 169 -14.39 -11.11 6.61
C PHE A 169 -13.74 -9.79 7.04
N GLY A 170 -13.06 -9.79 8.18
CA GLY A 170 -12.16 -8.71 8.59
C GLY A 170 -10.80 -8.79 7.89
N GLN A 171 -9.93 -7.83 8.20
CA GLN A 171 -8.55 -7.81 7.73
C GLN A 171 -7.56 -7.69 8.88
N ASN A 172 -6.37 -8.23 8.64
CA ASN A 172 -5.22 -8.10 9.52
C ASN A 172 -5.53 -8.59 10.94
N VAL A 173 -6.35 -9.63 11.07
CA VAL A 173 -6.86 -10.12 12.37
C VAL A 173 -5.70 -10.53 13.28
N VAL A 174 -4.77 -11.33 12.76
CA VAL A 174 -3.67 -11.88 13.58
C VAL A 174 -2.59 -10.83 13.82
N LEU A 175 -2.03 -10.24 12.76
CA LEU A 175 -1.02 -9.19 12.91
C LEU A 175 -1.55 -7.96 13.66
N GLY A 176 -2.83 -7.65 13.50
CA GLY A 176 -3.53 -6.59 14.23
C GLY A 176 -3.63 -6.87 15.73
N SER A 177 -4.01 -8.09 16.13
CA SER A 177 -4.00 -8.48 17.55
C SER A 177 -2.61 -8.43 18.21
N LEU A 178 -1.55 -8.52 17.40
CA LEU A 178 -0.15 -8.43 17.85
C LEU A 178 0.40 -7.01 17.78
N GLY A 179 -0.42 -6.01 17.39
CA GLY A 179 0.02 -4.62 17.21
C GLY A 179 1.05 -4.44 16.08
N LYS A 180 1.07 -5.34 15.10
CA LYS A 180 2.02 -5.34 13.97
C LYS A 180 1.41 -4.87 12.65
N ALA A 181 0.09 -4.75 12.58
CA ALA A 181 -0.65 -4.19 11.47
C ALA A 181 -1.90 -3.48 12.00
N PHE A 182 -2.52 -2.65 11.17
CA PHE A 182 -3.79 -2.02 11.52
C PHE A 182 -4.93 -3.02 11.30
N GLN A 183 -5.73 -3.28 12.35
CA GLN A 183 -6.80 -4.27 12.32
C GLN A 183 -8.09 -3.65 11.79
N VAL A 184 -8.73 -4.29 10.80
CA VAL A 184 -10.08 -3.92 10.36
C VAL A 184 -11.04 -5.04 10.76
N PRO A 185 -11.77 -4.90 11.88
CA PRO A 185 -12.66 -5.95 12.36
C PRO A 185 -13.89 -6.08 11.45
N ALA A 186 -14.44 -7.29 11.37
CA ALA A 186 -15.72 -7.51 10.70
C ALA A 186 -16.86 -6.70 11.33
N ASP A 187 -17.86 -6.38 10.52
CA ASP A 187 -19.06 -5.59 10.88
C ASP A 187 -19.89 -6.25 11.99
N ARG A 188 -19.97 -7.59 12.01
CA ARG A 188 -20.77 -8.37 12.97
C ARG A 188 -19.89 -9.17 13.92
N SER A 189 -20.28 -9.23 15.20
CA SER A 189 -19.55 -9.96 16.25
C SER A 189 -19.35 -11.45 15.95
N TRP A 190 -20.38 -12.13 15.41
CA TRP A 190 -20.26 -13.55 15.05
C TRP A 190 -19.26 -13.79 13.91
N LYS A 191 -19.15 -12.85 12.95
CA LYS A 191 -18.14 -12.92 11.88
C LYS A 191 -16.73 -12.77 12.46
N ARG A 192 -16.55 -11.95 13.50
CA ARG A 192 -15.25 -11.82 14.19
C ARG A 192 -14.83 -13.13 14.87
N GLY A 193 -15.79 -13.86 15.46
CA GLY A 193 -15.53 -15.19 16.00
C GLY A 193 -15.11 -16.18 14.92
N LEU A 194 -15.80 -16.14 13.77
CA LEU A 194 -15.45 -16.97 12.61
C LEU A 194 -14.09 -16.59 12.01
N ASP A 195 -13.75 -15.31 11.93
CA ASP A 195 -12.43 -14.83 11.47
C ASP A 195 -11.30 -15.39 12.32
N TRP A 196 -11.45 -15.42 13.65
CA TRP A 196 -10.48 -16.03 14.55
C TRP A 196 -10.35 -17.54 14.30
N PHE A 197 -11.48 -18.24 14.19
CA PHE A 197 -11.47 -19.68 13.88
C PHE A 197 -10.79 -19.98 12.55
N ILE A 198 -11.14 -19.25 11.48
CA ILE A 198 -10.53 -19.38 10.15
C ILE A 198 -9.05 -19.06 10.22
N SER A 199 -8.65 -18.00 10.93
CA SER A 199 -7.24 -17.63 11.09
C SER A 199 -6.43 -18.77 11.70
N VAL A 200 -6.96 -19.45 12.72
CA VAL A 200 -6.30 -20.62 13.33
C VAL A 200 -6.29 -21.82 12.38
N ALA A 201 -7.41 -22.13 11.74
CA ALA A 201 -7.53 -23.29 10.86
C ALA A 201 -6.65 -23.17 9.60
N VAL A 202 -6.52 -21.96 9.05
CA VAL A 202 -5.80 -21.67 7.79
C VAL A 202 -4.37 -21.20 8.05
N ALA A 203 -3.98 -20.89 9.29
CA ALA A 203 -2.63 -20.41 9.64
C ALA A 203 -1.51 -21.29 9.08
N ILE A 204 -1.58 -22.61 9.30
CA ILE A 204 -0.54 -23.55 8.89
C ILE A 204 -0.48 -23.70 7.35
N PRO A 205 -1.60 -23.96 6.65
CA PRO A 205 -1.59 -23.96 5.18
C PRO A 205 -1.09 -22.64 4.59
N ALA A 206 -1.50 -21.50 5.15
CA ALA A 206 -1.08 -20.19 4.66
C ALA A 206 0.42 -19.98 4.82
N ILE A 207 1.05 -20.41 5.92
CA ILE A 207 2.50 -20.19 6.12
C ILE A 207 3.33 -21.08 5.19
N VAL A 208 2.86 -22.30 4.91
CA VAL A 208 3.49 -23.23 3.96
C VAL A 208 3.54 -22.63 2.54
N VAL A 209 2.53 -21.86 2.15
CA VAL A 209 2.50 -21.14 0.86
C VAL A 209 3.25 -19.81 0.92
N ALA A 210 3.13 -19.08 2.03
CA ALA A 210 3.72 -17.74 2.17
C ALA A 210 5.25 -17.76 2.11
N LEU A 211 5.89 -18.77 2.69
CA LEU A 211 7.34 -18.89 2.70
C LEU A 211 7.94 -18.99 1.28
N PRO A 212 7.58 -19.98 0.43
CA PRO A 212 8.11 -20.03 -0.93
C PRO A 212 7.67 -18.83 -1.77
N MET A 213 6.45 -18.31 -1.57
CA MET A 213 5.98 -17.15 -2.31
C MET A 213 6.80 -15.89 -2.02
N GLU A 214 7.16 -15.63 -0.76
CA GLU A 214 8.03 -14.49 -0.43
C GLU A 214 9.44 -14.69 -0.99
N LEU A 215 10.00 -15.90 -0.93
CA LEU A 215 11.33 -16.18 -1.49
C LEU A 215 11.35 -15.98 -3.01
N ILE A 216 10.32 -16.45 -3.72
CA ILE A 216 10.13 -16.20 -5.16
C ILE A 216 9.98 -14.70 -5.40
N GLY A 217 9.17 -14.01 -4.59
CA GLY A 217 9.02 -12.57 -4.65
C GLY A 217 10.37 -11.85 -4.56
N ILE A 218 11.19 -12.17 -3.57
CA ILE A 218 12.53 -11.61 -3.38
C ILE A 218 13.44 -11.89 -4.60
N LEU A 219 13.43 -13.12 -5.12
CA LEU A 219 14.20 -13.51 -6.31
C LEU A 219 13.86 -12.62 -7.51
N PHE A 220 12.59 -12.26 -7.69
CA PHE A 220 12.11 -11.37 -8.75
C PHE A 220 12.07 -9.89 -8.36
N ARG A 221 12.69 -9.48 -7.24
CA ARG A 221 12.67 -8.09 -6.71
C ARG A 221 11.27 -7.55 -6.41
N ARG A 222 10.37 -8.43 -5.97
CA ARG A 222 8.98 -8.18 -5.58
C ARG A 222 8.67 -8.78 -4.20
N GLY A 223 9.63 -8.73 -3.28
CA GLY A 223 9.40 -9.13 -1.87
C GLY A 223 8.36 -8.23 -1.21
N ALA A 224 7.68 -8.71 -0.18
CA ALA A 224 6.57 -8.02 0.48
C ALA A 224 6.99 -6.89 1.43
N SER A 225 8.22 -6.90 1.93
CA SER A 225 8.77 -5.80 2.73
C SER A 225 10.22 -5.50 2.38
N ALA A 226 10.54 -4.21 2.33
CA ALA A 226 11.85 -3.72 1.97
C ALA A 226 12.28 -2.56 2.86
N ARG A 227 13.59 -2.38 2.93
CA ARG A 227 14.26 -1.21 3.50
C ARG A 227 14.99 -0.47 2.37
N ALA A 228 14.71 0.81 2.20
CA ALA A 228 15.40 1.69 1.26
C ALA A 228 16.45 2.54 2.01
N GLU A 229 17.73 2.38 1.66
CA GLU A 229 18.83 3.21 2.15
C GLU A 229 18.92 4.46 1.28
N VAL A 230 18.99 5.62 1.92
CA VAL A 230 18.98 6.93 1.27
C VAL A 230 20.24 7.70 1.64
N GLN A 231 20.78 8.42 0.66
CA GLN A 231 21.92 9.32 0.84
C GLN A 231 21.55 10.71 0.32
N VAL A 232 21.99 11.74 1.05
CA VAL A 232 21.89 13.15 0.62
C VAL A 232 23.03 13.42 -0.35
N LEU A 233 22.72 14.07 -1.48
CA LEU A 233 23.70 14.49 -2.49
C LEU A 233 24.52 15.71 -2.05
#